data_AF-A0A7X5N4W4-F1
#
_entry.id   AF-A0A7X5N4W4-F1
#
_cell.length_a   1.000
_cell.length_b   1.000
_cell.length_c   1.000
_cell.angle_alpha   90.00
_cell.angle_beta   90.00
_cell.angle_gamma   90.00
#
_symmetry.space_group_name_H-M   'P 1'
#
loop_
_entity.id
_entity.type
_entity.pdbx_description
1 polymer ?
#
loop_
_entity_poly.entity_id
_entity_poly.type
_entity_poly.pdbx_seq_one_letter_code
_entity_poly.pdbx_strand_id
1 'polypeptide(L)' 'MSSPVPSPSAQAFGDPAAIRCERAASELRAGRPVLLTAANGQARAVLALDSSTAQS' A
#
# COMPACT_ATOMS: atom_id res chain seq x y z
N MET A 1 -4.15 -36.08 -19.32
CA MET A 1 -4.28 -34.67 -19.74
C MET A 1 -3.42 -33.85 -18.79
N SER A 2 -2.25 -33.37 -19.23
CA SER A 2 -1.40 -32.51 -18.40
C SER A 2 -2.01 -31.12 -18.34
N SER A 3 -2.26 -30.61 -17.13
CA SER A 3 -2.66 -29.23 -16.89
C SER A 3 -1.52 -28.31 -17.32
N PRO A 4 -1.79 -27.21 -18.05
CA PRO A 4 -0.75 -26.24 -18.39
C PRO A 4 -0.20 -25.63 -17.10
N VAL A 5 1.13 -25.67 -16.94
CA VAL A 5 1.82 -24.99 -15.85
C VAL A 5 1.73 -23.49 -16.12
N PRO A 6 1.27 -22.66 -15.16
CA PRO A 6 1.24 -21.22 -15.37
C PRO A 6 2.66 -20.75 -15.65
N SER A 7 2.89 -20.22 -16.84
CA SER A 7 4.13 -19.52 -17.14
C SER A 7 4.16 -18.29 -16.23
N PRO A 8 5.24 -18.04 -15.46
CA PRO A 8 5.32 -16.84 -14.67
C PRO A 8 5.27 -15.64 -15.63
N SER A 9 4.12 -14.98 -15.68
CA SER A 9 3.94 -13.77 -16.46
C SER A 9 4.96 -12.76 -15.95
N ALA A 10 5.98 -12.47 -16.76
CA ALA A 10 6.95 -11.44 -16.46
C ALA A 10 6.19 -10.12 -16.23
N GLN A 11 6.06 -9.71 -14.96
CA GLN A 11 5.50 -8.45 -14.46
C GLN A 11 4.16 -8.01 -15.07
N ALA A 12 3.07 -8.71 -14.77
CA ALA A 12 1.72 -8.18 -15.03
C ALA A 12 1.43 -6.85 -14.30
N PHE A 13 2.16 -6.56 -13.21
CA PHE A 13 1.94 -5.39 -12.35
C PHE A 13 3.25 -4.69 -11.96
N GLY A 14 4.06 -4.24 -12.92
CA GLY A 14 5.18 -3.29 -12.70
C GLY A 14 6.00 -3.51 -11.41
N ASP A 15 6.26 -2.42 -10.68
CA ASP A 15 6.90 -2.44 -9.35
C ASP A 15 5.83 -2.62 -8.25
N PRO A 16 5.88 -3.71 -7.44
CA PRO A 16 4.97 -3.89 -6.30
C PRO A 16 5.01 -2.76 -5.25
N ALA A 17 6.10 -1.99 -5.17
CA ALA A 17 6.13 -0.80 -4.33
C ALA A 17 5.15 0.27 -4.83
N ALA A 18 5.02 0.45 -6.15
CA ALA A 18 4.05 1.38 -6.72
C ALA A 18 2.60 1.00 -6.33
N ILE A 19 2.26 -0.29 -6.39
CA ILE A 19 0.93 -0.79 -5.97
C ILE A 19 0.67 -0.47 -4.49
N ARG A 20 1.66 -0.66 -3.62
CA ARG A 20 1.55 -0.34 -2.19
C ARG A 20 1.38 1.16 -1.97
N CYS A 21 2.08 1.99 -2.73
CA CYS A 21 1.92 3.45 -2.68
C CYS A 21 0.52 3.88 -3.12
N GLU A 22 0.00 3.37 -4.23
CA GLU A 22 -1.35 3.67 -4.73
C GLU A 22 -2.44 3.25 -3.74
N ARG A 23 -2.28 2.07 -3.11
CA ARG A 23 -3.16 1.62 -2.03
C ARG A 23 -3.11 2.59 -0.85
N ALA A 24 -1.91 2.93 -0.37
CA ALA A 24 -1.76 3.86 0.75
C ALA A 24 -2.38 5.24 0.45
N ALA A 25 -2.19 5.77 -0.75
CA ALA A 25 -2.81 7.01 -1.19
C ALA A 25 -4.35 6.92 -1.25
N SER A 26 -4.90 5.76 -1.62
CA SER A 26 -6.34 5.52 -1.63
C SER A 26 -6.92 5.48 -0.21
N GLU A 27 -6.22 4.83 0.72
CA GLU A 27 -6.64 4.79 2.14
C GLU A 27 -6.61 6.19 2.77
N LEU A 28 -5.56 6.97 2.51
CA LEU A 28 -5.46 8.36 2.99
C LEU A 28 -6.60 9.23 2.47
N ARG A 29 -6.97 9.11 1.18
CA ARG A 29 -8.13 9.80 0.59
C ARG A 29 -9.48 9.37 1.21
N ALA A 30 -9.56 8.16 1.75
CA ALA A 30 -10.72 7.66 2.48
C ALA A 30 -10.70 8.06 3.98
N GLY A 31 -9.74 8.89 4.41
CA GLY A 31 -9.57 9.27 5.81
C GLY A 31 -9.07 8.13 6.70
N ARG A 32 -8.50 7.06 6.12
CA ARG A 32 -7.98 5.91 6.87
C ARG A 32 -6.47 6.07 7.08
N PRO A 33 -5.97 5.96 8.33
CA PRO A 33 -4.54 6.04 8.60
C PRO A 33 -3.75 4.90 7.94
N VAL A 34 -2.50 5.17 7.59
CA VAL A 34 -1.55 4.18 7.04
C VAL A 34 -0.28 4.13 7.88
N LEU A 35 0.40 2.97 7.87
CA LEU A 35 1.69 2.79 8.54
C LEU A 35 2.82 2.85 7.51
N LEU A 36 3.78 3.75 7.72
CA LEU A 36 5.02 3.81 6.95
C LEU A 36 6.14 3.14 7.74
N THR A 37 6.81 2.17 7.12
CA THR A 37 8.00 1.52 7.68
C THR A 37 9.24 1.97 6.92
N ALA A 38 10.19 2.60 7.61
CA ALA A 38 11.46 2.99 7.06
C ALA A 38 12.44 1.82 7.03
N ALA A 39 13.47 1.90 6.17
CA ALA A 39 14.48 0.86 6.02
C ALA A 39 15.25 0.55 7.32
N ASN A 40 15.31 1.49 8.26
CA ASN A 40 15.90 1.32 9.58
C ASN A 40 14.93 0.70 10.62
N GLY A 41 13.77 0.20 10.19
CA GLY A 41 12.76 -0.43 11.05
C GLY A 41 11.86 0.54 11.80
N GLN A 42 12.06 1.86 11.65
CA GLN A 42 11.17 2.86 12.26
C GLN A 42 9.80 2.81 11.60
N ALA A 43 8.75 2.81 12.42
CA ALA A 43 7.37 2.82 11.96
C ALA A 43 6.67 4.13 12.35
N ARG A 44 5.94 4.74 11.42
CA ARG A 44 5.19 5.99 11.63
C ARG A 44 3.76 5.83 11.11
N ALA A 45 2.78 6.11 11.96
CA ALA A 45 1.39 6.24 11.52
C ALA A 45 1.18 7.61 10.87
N VAL A 46 0.51 7.64 9.73
CA VAL A 46 0.23 8.86 8.96
C VAL A 46 -1.26 8.90 8.63
N LEU A 47 -1.87 10.06 8.78
CA LEU A 47 -3.25 10.36 8.40
C LEU A 47 -3.28 11.69 7.63
N ALA A 48 -4.23 11.82 6.70
CA ALA A 48 -4.47 13.07 6.00
C ALA A 48 -5.06 14.12 6.98
N LEU A 49 -4.48 15.32 7.02
CA LEU A 49 -4.81 16.34 8.03
C LEU A 49 -6.27 16.80 7.92
N ASP A 50 -6.77 16.96 6.71
CA ASP A 50 -8.16 17.30 6.39
C ASP A 50 -9.16 16.23 6.85
N SER A 51 -8.72 14.99 6.94
CA SER A 51 -9.49 13.86 7.46
C SER A 51 -9.26 13.62 8.96
N SER A 52 -8.40 14.40 9.60
CA SER A 52 -8.14 14.22 11.03
C SER A 52 -9.29 14.76 11.86
N THR A 53 -9.79 13.92 12.77
CA THR A 53 -10.74 14.33 13.79
C THR A 53 -9.97 14.55 15.08
N ALA A 54 -10.29 15.62 15.82
CA ALA A 54 -9.79 15.75 17.17
C ALA A 54 -10.25 14.53 17.99
N GLN A 55 -9.31 13.75 18.49
CA GLN A 55 -9.60 12.75 19.50
C GLN A 55 -9.81 13.49 20.82
N SER A 56 -11.00 13.35 21.41
CA SER A 56 -11.33 13.85 22.76
C SER A 56 -10.99 12.82 23.82
#